data_AF-A0A8W8KWD0-F1
#
_entry.id   AF-A0A8W8KWD0-F1
#
_cell.length_a   1.000
_cell.length_b   1.000
_cell.length_c   1.000
_cell.angle_alpha   90.00
_cell.angle_beta   90.00
_cell.angle_gamma   90.00
#
_symmetry.space_group_name_H-M   'P 1'
#
loop_
_entity.id
_entity.type
_entity.pdbx_description
1 polymer ?
#
loop_
_entity_poly.entity_id
_entity_poly.type
_entity_poly.pdbx_seq_one_letter_code
_entity_poly.pdbx_strand_id
1 'polypeptide(L)'
;LYTLSSIAGAKLAHNNPGLTDLSDKYRPQKIGEHFSELYDNEWTEAVHQLTGGRDEEMAIQMIRDVLKFVANKTKCWADKQYKNLQEALFQRDLRDSEAGRFITTYKKISELQKEVAVLSISNAKKWLKENEEFVSKYKDVLLHCEPFIDRSIEVCWMMQIQDPPMYLQFDSTKNIDKSLFRLFTKNGRSLDFVVWPALLLHENGPLVQKGVVQPMKENSSKKEAS
;
A
#
# COMPACT_ATOMS: atom_id res chain seq x y z
N LEU A 1 -26.58 -6.09 25.75
CA LEU A 1 -25.66 -6.58 26.80
C LEU A 1 -24.57 -7.41 26.11
N TYR A 2 -23.36 -6.88 25.97
CA TYR A 2 -22.23 -7.63 25.40
C TYR A 2 -21.68 -8.61 26.43
N THR A 3 -21.50 -9.88 26.06
CA THR A 3 -20.95 -10.92 26.96
C THR A 3 -19.43 -10.78 27.08
N LEU A 4 -18.86 -11.22 28.22
CA LEU A 4 -17.41 -11.24 28.45
C LEU A 4 -16.64 -11.96 27.34
N SER A 5 -17.26 -12.97 26.71
CA SER A 5 -16.75 -13.69 25.54
C SER A 5 -16.55 -12.79 24.31
N SER A 6 -17.49 -11.88 24.02
CA SER A 6 -17.38 -10.93 22.90
C SER A 6 -16.26 -9.91 23.13
N ILE A 7 -16.08 -9.44 24.37
CA ILE A 7 -14.98 -8.53 24.72
C ILE A 7 -13.63 -9.25 24.65
N ALA A 8 -13.55 -10.52 25.08
CA ALA A 8 -12.35 -11.33 24.99
C ALA A 8 -11.95 -11.60 23.52
N GLY A 9 -12.91 -11.97 22.66
CA GLY A 9 -12.67 -12.15 21.22
C GLY A 9 -12.24 -10.85 20.52
N ALA A 10 -12.87 -9.72 20.86
CA ALA A 10 -12.45 -8.41 20.36
C ALA A 10 -11.02 -8.06 20.80
N LYS A 11 -10.62 -8.36 22.04
CA LYS A 11 -9.24 -8.15 22.49
C LYS A 11 -8.23 -9.05 21.78
N LEU A 12 -8.57 -10.32 21.55
CA LEU A 12 -7.69 -11.28 20.87
C LEU A 12 -7.44 -10.93 19.40
N ALA A 13 -8.44 -10.38 18.70
CA ALA A 13 -8.34 -9.97 17.30
C ALA A 13 -7.81 -8.52 17.13
N HIS A 14 -7.79 -7.70 18.19
CA HIS A 14 -7.18 -6.37 18.14
C HIS A 14 -5.65 -6.52 18.09
N ASN A 15 -4.97 -5.87 17.15
CA ASN A 15 -3.54 -6.06 16.88
C ASN A 15 -3.12 -7.50 16.48
N ASN A 16 -4.06 -8.37 16.11
CA ASN A 16 -3.74 -9.73 15.64
C ASN A 16 -4.33 -10.00 14.25
N PRO A 17 -3.73 -9.41 13.20
CA PRO A 17 -4.21 -9.51 11.81
C PRO A 17 -4.19 -10.95 11.24
N GLY A 18 -3.65 -11.93 11.97
CA GLY A 18 -3.66 -13.35 11.60
C GLY A 18 -4.96 -14.10 11.95
N LEU A 19 -5.86 -13.50 12.74
CA LEU A 19 -7.17 -14.07 13.09
C LEU A 19 -8.25 -13.50 12.15
N THR A 20 -8.20 -13.88 10.87
CA THR A 20 -9.08 -13.30 9.84
C THR A 20 -10.29 -14.17 9.51
N ASP A 21 -11.46 -13.54 9.43
CA ASP A 21 -12.66 -14.11 8.82
C ASP A 21 -12.41 -14.31 7.32
N LEU A 22 -12.57 -15.55 6.84
CA LEU A 22 -12.33 -15.89 5.44
C LEU A 22 -13.31 -15.19 4.47
N SER A 23 -14.42 -14.67 4.97
CA SER A 23 -15.39 -13.90 4.18
C SER A 23 -15.06 -12.40 4.07
N ASP A 24 -14.11 -11.87 4.85
CA ASP A 24 -13.70 -10.46 4.77
C ASP A 24 -12.95 -10.20 3.47
N LYS A 25 -13.58 -9.44 2.57
CA LYS A 25 -12.96 -9.00 1.29
C LYS A 25 -11.74 -8.10 1.49
N TYR A 26 -11.57 -7.52 2.68
CA TYR A 26 -10.43 -6.70 3.07
C TYR A 26 -9.37 -7.48 3.84
N ARG A 27 -9.44 -8.82 3.91
CA ARG A 27 -8.40 -9.61 4.59
C ARG A 27 -7.02 -9.38 3.93
N PRO A 28 -5.92 -9.34 4.71
CA PRO A 28 -4.59 -9.01 4.19
C PRO A 28 -4.13 -9.88 3.02
N GLN A 29 -4.47 -11.18 3.00
CA GLN A 29 -4.13 -12.07 1.90
C GLN A 29 -4.82 -11.67 0.60
N LYS A 30 -6.11 -11.29 0.67
CA LYS A 30 -6.87 -10.85 -0.52
C LYS A 30 -6.35 -9.51 -1.04
N ILE A 31 -5.94 -8.62 -0.14
CA ILE A 31 -5.27 -7.37 -0.52
C ILE A 31 -3.92 -7.69 -1.20
N GLY A 32 -3.17 -8.66 -0.68
CA GLY A 32 -1.93 -9.14 -1.30
C GLY A 32 -2.14 -9.71 -2.72
N GLU A 33 -3.21 -10.45 -2.94
CA GLU A 33 -3.61 -10.91 -4.28
C GLU A 33 -3.89 -9.71 -5.20
N HIS A 34 -4.72 -8.75 -4.77
CA HIS A 34 -5.02 -7.55 -5.56
C HIS A 34 -3.80 -6.67 -5.84
N PHE A 35 -2.87 -6.59 -4.89
CA PHE A 35 -1.60 -5.90 -5.07
C PHE A 35 -0.69 -6.60 -6.08
N SER A 36 -0.75 -7.93 -6.16
CA SER A 36 -0.03 -8.71 -7.16
C SER A 36 -0.65 -8.56 -8.54
N GLU A 37 -1.97 -8.63 -8.63
CA GLU A 37 -2.73 -8.38 -9.87
C GLU A 37 -2.45 -6.98 -10.41
N LEU A 38 -2.36 -5.97 -9.55
CA LEU A 38 -2.01 -4.60 -9.93
C LEU A 38 -0.64 -4.51 -10.60
N TYR A 39 0.33 -5.31 -10.13
CA TYR A 39 1.66 -5.40 -10.74
C TYR A 39 1.64 -6.17 -12.07
N ASP A 40 0.96 -7.32 -12.09
CA ASP A 40 0.98 -8.20 -13.25
C ASP A 40 0.19 -7.60 -14.44
N ASN A 41 -0.87 -6.84 -14.17
CA ASN A 41 -1.77 -6.29 -15.19
C ASN A 41 -1.56 -4.79 -15.43
N GLU A 42 -2.11 -3.91 -14.57
CA GLU A 42 -2.19 -2.48 -14.86
C GLU A 42 -0.82 -1.80 -14.84
N TRP A 43 0.12 -2.26 -14.00
CA TRP A 43 1.49 -1.76 -14.02
C TRP A 43 2.20 -2.13 -15.33
N THR A 44 2.10 -3.38 -15.79
CA THR A 44 2.70 -3.85 -17.04
C THR A 44 2.19 -3.03 -18.23
N GLU A 45 0.87 -2.83 -18.29
CA GLU A 45 0.22 -2.02 -19.32
C GLU A 45 0.65 -0.55 -19.24
N ALA A 46 0.68 0.02 -18.03
CA ALA A 46 1.10 1.41 -17.83
C ALA A 46 2.55 1.66 -18.26
N VAL A 47 3.47 0.75 -17.93
CA VAL A 47 4.86 0.81 -18.40
C VAL A 47 4.90 0.71 -19.92
N HIS A 48 4.16 -0.21 -20.54
CA HIS A 48 4.11 -0.34 -22.00
C HIS A 48 3.67 0.96 -22.68
N GLN A 49 2.57 1.57 -22.19
CA GLN A 49 2.05 2.82 -22.74
C GLN A 49 3.01 4.00 -22.60
N LEU A 50 3.76 4.09 -21.50
CA LEU A 50 4.74 5.17 -21.30
C LEU A 50 6.06 4.94 -22.03
N THR A 51 6.41 3.69 -22.34
CA THR A 51 7.67 3.32 -23.01
C THR A 51 7.63 3.61 -24.52
N GLY A 52 6.45 3.78 -25.13
CA GLY A 52 6.25 4.16 -26.54
C GLY A 52 6.85 5.51 -26.98
N GLY A 53 7.62 6.19 -26.12
CA GLY A 53 8.40 7.38 -26.43
C GLY A 53 9.44 7.77 -25.36
N ARG A 54 9.76 6.90 -24.40
CA ARG A 54 10.69 7.16 -23.28
C ARG A 54 11.55 5.94 -22.99
N ASP A 55 12.64 6.18 -22.25
CA ASP A 55 13.42 5.11 -21.65
C ASP A 55 12.55 4.32 -20.64
N GLU A 56 12.62 2.99 -20.74
CA GLU A 56 11.80 2.06 -19.93
C GLU A 56 12.05 2.27 -18.43
N GLU A 57 13.30 2.53 -18.04
CA GLU A 57 13.66 2.83 -16.65
C GLU A 57 12.94 4.09 -16.15
N MET A 58 12.89 5.15 -16.97
CA MET A 58 12.19 6.38 -16.63
C MET A 58 10.68 6.16 -16.48
N ALA A 59 10.08 5.33 -17.34
CA ALA A 59 8.68 4.94 -17.22
C ALA A 59 8.40 4.17 -15.91
N ILE A 60 9.24 3.19 -15.58
CA ILE A 60 9.14 2.42 -14.33
C ILE A 60 9.25 3.33 -13.11
N GLN A 61 10.22 4.26 -13.10
CA GLN A 61 10.40 5.19 -11.99
C GLN A 61 9.20 6.14 -11.84
N MET A 62 8.64 6.64 -12.94
CA MET A 62 7.43 7.47 -12.92
C MET A 62 6.23 6.72 -12.34
N ILE A 63 5.97 5.49 -12.78
CA ILE A 63 4.88 4.65 -12.29
C ILE A 63 5.04 4.34 -10.80
N ARG A 64 6.26 4.00 -10.36
CA ARG A 64 6.57 3.80 -8.93
C ARG A 64 6.29 5.05 -8.11
N ASP A 65 6.73 6.21 -8.59
CA ASP A 65 6.56 7.46 -7.86
C ASP A 65 5.07 7.86 -7.74
N VAL A 66 4.27 7.56 -8.77
CA VAL A 66 2.80 7.68 -8.71
C VAL A 66 2.22 6.77 -7.64
N LEU A 67 2.60 5.49 -7.59
CA LEU A 67 2.13 4.57 -6.54
C LEU A 67 2.51 5.08 -5.15
N LYS A 68 3.74 5.57 -4.96
CA LYS A 68 4.21 6.15 -3.69
C LYS A 68 3.38 7.37 -3.30
N PHE A 69 3.06 8.23 -4.26
CA PHE A 69 2.18 9.39 -4.04
C PHE A 69 0.77 8.98 -3.62
N VAL A 70 0.17 8.03 -4.34
CA VAL A 70 -1.16 7.48 -4.05
C VAL A 70 -1.20 6.82 -2.67
N ALA A 71 -0.21 6.02 -2.32
CA ALA A 71 -0.10 5.38 -1.00
C ALA A 71 -0.06 6.43 0.12
N ASN A 72 0.71 7.51 -0.05
CA ASN A 72 0.78 8.59 0.92
C ASN A 72 -0.55 9.35 1.04
N LYS A 73 -1.20 9.69 -0.07
CA LYS A 73 -2.49 10.43 -0.03
C LYS A 73 -3.60 9.58 0.58
N THR A 74 -3.72 8.31 0.19
CA THR A 74 -4.71 7.38 0.77
C THR A 74 -4.49 7.17 2.27
N LYS A 75 -3.24 7.08 2.74
CA LYS A 75 -2.92 7.07 4.19
C LYS A 75 -3.46 8.31 4.90
N CYS A 76 -3.17 9.49 4.37
CA CYS A 76 -3.66 10.75 4.96
C CYS A 76 -5.19 10.84 4.96
N TRP A 77 -5.84 10.45 3.87
CA TRP A 77 -7.30 10.53 3.74
C TRP A 77 -8.02 9.51 4.62
N ALA A 78 -7.52 8.27 4.68
CA ALA A 78 -8.08 7.23 5.54
C ALA A 78 -7.90 7.59 7.02
N ASP A 79 -6.73 8.09 7.43
CA ASP A 79 -6.50 8.55 8.81
C ASP A 79 -7.39 9.75 9.16
N LYS A 80 -7.54 10.72 8.25
CA LYS A 80 -8.44 11.86 8.44
C LYS A 80 -9.89 11.41 8.56
N GLN A 81 -10.33 10.47 7.74
CA GLN A 81 -11.68 9.92 7.84
C GLN A 81 -11.90 9.26 9.21
N TYR A 82 -10.94 8.46 9.68
CA TYR A 82 -11.01 7.85 11.01
C TYR A 82 -11.12 8.92 12.10
N LYS A 83 -10.25 9.94 12.08
CA LYS A 83 -10.26 11.05 13.05
C LYS A 83 -11.61 11.77 13.07
N ASN A 84 -12.14 12.11 11.89
CA ASN A 84 -13.43 12.77 11.78
C ASN A 84 -14.57 11.91 12.35
N LEU A 85 -14.58 10.60 12.08
CA LEU A 85 -15.57 9.68 12.65
C LEU A 85 -15.45 9.61 14.17
N GLN A 86 -14.22 9.54 14.68
CA GLN A 86 -13.96 9.50 16.11
C GLN A 86 -14.39 10.79 16.80
N GLU A 87 -14.06 11.95 16.23
CA GLU A 87 -14.48 13.26 16.74
C GLU A 87 -16.01 13.41 16.72
N ALA A 88 -16.67 13.01 15.63
CA ALA A 88 -18.12 13.08 15.51
C ALA A 88 -18.85 12.20 16.55
N LEU A 89 -18.28 11.04 16.87
CA LEU A 89 -18.90 10.08 17.80
C LEU A 89 -18.52 10.33 19.27
N PHE A 90 -17.32 10.82 19.54
CA PHE A 90 -16.75 10.84 20.90
C PHE A 90 -16.21 12.21 21.36
N GLN A 91 -16.09 13.18 20.45
CA GLN A 91 -15.62 14.55 20.74
C GLN A 91 -14.22 14.61 21.40
N ARG A 92 -13.41 13.55 21.30
CA ARG A 92 -12.02 13.50 21.79
C ARG A 92 -11.20 12.44 21.06
N ASP A 93 -9.87 12.59 21.06
CA ASP A 93 -9.00 11.52 20.57
C ASP A 93 -8.99 10.37 21.58
N LEU A 94 -9.46 9.21 21.11
CA LEU A 94 -9.53 8.03 21.93
C LEU A 94 -8.29 7.14 21.72
N ARG A 95 -7.49 7.25 20.65
CA ARG A 95 -6.42 6.26 20.36
C ARG A 95 -5.38 6.12 21.47
N ASP A 96 -5.18 7.16 22.27
CA ASP A 96 -4.25 7.17 23.41
C ASP A 96 -4.87 6.68 24.74
N SER A 97 -6.16 6.37 24.77
CA SER A 97 -6.82 5.83 25.98
C SER A 97 -6.46 4.35 26.17
N GLU A 98 -5.46 4.09 27.02
CA GLU A 98 -5.03 2.75 27.47
C GLU A 98 -6.11 1.94 28.22
N ALA A 99 -7.31 2.49 28.43
CA ALA A 99 -8.40 1.71 28.96
C ALA A 99 -8.91 0.75 27.88
N GLY A 100 -8.48 -0.52 27.94
CA GLY A 100 -9.04 -1.64 27.16
C GLY A 100 -10.56 -1.85 27.27
N ARG A 101 -11.27 -0.94 27.96
CA ARG A 101 -12.73 -0.74 27.98
C ARG A 101 -13.28 -0.17 26.67
N PHE A 102 -12.49 0.54 25.86
CA PHE A 102 -12.95 1.17 24.62
C PHE A 102 -12.55 0.40 23.35
N ILE A 103 -11.83 -0.72 23.44
CA ILE A 103 -11.40 -1.57 22.31
C ILE A 103 -12.55 -1.87 21.33
N THR A 104 -13.71 -2.23 21.87
CA THR A 104 -14.91 -2.52 21.06
C THR A 104 -15.44 -1.30 20.30
N THR A 105 -15.17 -0.09 20.79
CA THR A 105 -15.59 1.16 20.19
C THR A 105 -14.68 1.58 19.03
N TYR A 106 -13.36 1.45 19.17
CA TYR A 106 -12.45 1.71 18.04
C TYR A 106 -12.69 0.76 16.88
N LYS A 107 -12.95 -0.52 17.18
CA LYS A 107 -13.29 -1.52 16.17
C LYS A 107 -14.50 -1.10 15.35
N LYS A 108 -15.52 -0.52 15.97
CA LYS A 108 -16.69 0.00 15.26
C LYS A 108 -16.35 1.14 14.31
N ILE A 109 -15.40 2.02 14.65
CA ILE A 109 -14.93 3.06 13.72
C ILE A 109 -14.24 2.41 12.51
N SER A 110 -13.35 1.45 12.74
CA SER A 110 -12.65 0.73 11.67
C SER A 110 -13.62 -0.09 10.79
N GLU A 111 -14.61 -0.74 11.39
CA GLU A 111 -15.70 -1.43 10.68
C GLU A 111 -16.50 -0.47 9.80
N LEU A 112 -16.88 0.70 10.32
CA LEU A 112 -17.54 1.74 9.53
C LEU A 112 -16.69 2.20 8.35
N GLN A 113 -15.37 2.40 8.53
CA GLN A 113 -14.47 2.73 7.42
C GLN A 113 -14.45 1.65 6.33
N LYS A 114 -14.47 0.37 6.73
CA LYS A 114 -14.57 -0.76 5.80
C LYS A 114 -15.91 -0.78 5.07
N GLU A 115 -17.02 -0.53 5.77
CA GLU A 115 -18.36 -0.48 5.18
C GLU A 115 -18.50 0.63 4.13
N VAL A 116 -17.95 1.82 4.40
CA VAL A 116 -18.03 2.97 3.49
C VAL A 116 -16.86 3.08 2.51
N ALA A 117 -15.96 2.08 2.47
CA ALA A 117 -14.75 2.13 1.66
C ALA A 117 -15.04 2.32 0.16
N VAL A 118 -16.10 1.72 -0.38
CA VAL A 118 -16.48 1.87 -1.80
C VAL A 118 -16.73 3.34 -2.16
N LEU A 119 -17.51 4.05 -1.33
CA LEU A 119 -17.77 5.48 -1.52
C LEU A 119 -16.51 6.31 -1.31
N SER A 120 -15.71 5.95 -0.31
CA SER A 120 -14.49 6.68 0.05
C SER A 120 -13.43 6.58 -1.05
N ILE A 121 -13.27 5.41 -1.65
CA ILE A 121 -12.41 5.16 -2.82
C ILE A 121 -12.90 5.98 -4.01
N SER A 122 -14.21 6.01 -4.29
CA SER A 122 -14.76 6.82 -5.38
C SER A 122 -14.44 8.31 -5.20
N ASN A 123 -14.54 8.81 -3.97
CA ASN A 123 -14.16 10.18 -3.66
C ASN A 123 -12.65 10.41 -3.76
N ALA A 124 -11.82 9.47 -3.28
CA ALA A 124 -10.37 9.54 -3.36
C ALA A 124 -9.87 9.62 -4.82
N LYS A 125 -10.51 8.88 -5.74
CA LYS A 125 -10.25 8.98 -7.19
C LYS A 125 -10.50 10.40 -7.73
N LYS A 126 -11.60 11.03 -7.33
CA LYS A 126 -11.92 12.42 -7.70
C LYS A 126 -10.91 13.41 -7.09
N TRP A 127 -10.65 13.29 -5.79
CA TRP A 127 -9.72 14.17 -5.09
C TRP A 127 -8.30 14.13 -5.66
N LEU A 128 -7.84 12.96 -6.10
CA LEU A 128 -6.51 12.85 -6.72
C LEU A 128 -6.47 13.54 -8.09
N LYS A 129 -7.53 13.42 -8.90
CA LYS A 129 -7.67 14.07 -10.20
C LYS A 129 -7.79 15.60 -10.10
N GLU A 130 -8.26 16.09 -8.95
CA GLU A 130 -8.35 17.52 -8.63
C GLU A 130 -7.10 18.03 -7.89
N ASN A 131 -6.16 17.15 -7.53
CA ASN A 131 -4.96 17.55 -6.80
C ASN A 131 -3.94 18.20 -7.73
N GLU A 132 -3.74 19.51 -7.59
CA GLU A 132 -2.85 20.32 -8.45
C GLU A 132 -1.40 19.78 -8.51
N GLU A 133 -0.85 19.37 -7.37
CA GLU A 133 0.49 18.78 -7.29
C GLU A 133 0.60 17.49 -8.11
N PHE A 134 -0.39 16.61 -7.99
CA PHE A 134 -0.44 15.36 -8.74
C PHE A 134 -0.61 15.61 -10.25
N VAL A 135 -1.59 16.44 -10.62
CA VAL A 135 -1.92 16.72 -12.02
C VAL A 135 -0.77 17.41 -12.74
N SER A 136 -0.09 18.37 -12.09
CA SER A 136 1.05 19.06 -12.69
C SER A 136 2.25 18.14 -12.90
N LYS A 137 2.55 17.27 -11.94
CA LYS A 137 3.74 16.40 -11.98
C LYS A 137 3.54 15.13 -12.81
N TYR A 138 2.33 14.56 -12.82
CA TYR A 138 2.04 13.24 -13.39
C TYR A 138 1.00 13.28 -14.51
N LYS A 139 0.87 14.42 -15.21
CA LYS A 139 -0.11 14.61 -16.30
C LYS A 139 -0.13 13.48 -17.32
N ASP A 140 1.04 13.03 -17.78
CA ASP A 140 1.12 11.98 -18.80
C ASP A 140 0.66 10.62 -18.27
N VAL A 141 1.01 10.31 -17.00
CA VAL A 141 0.53 9.08 -16.34
C VAL A 141 -0.97 9.16 -16.13
N LEU A 142 -1.51 10.33 -15.78
CA LEU A 142 -2.96 10.53 -15.66
C LEU A 142 -3.67 10.35 -17.00
N LEU A 143 -3.10 10.83 -18.10
CA LEU A 143 -3.70 10.76 -19.42
C LEU A 143 -3.71 9.34 -20.01
N HIS A 144 -2.63 8.59 -19.80
CA HIS A 144 -2.43 7.29 -20.44
C HIS A 144 -2.68 6.12 -19.48
N CYS A 145 -2.35 6.26 -18.20
CA CYS A 145 -2.32 5.17 -17.23
C CYS A 145 -3.39 5.33 -16.13
N GLU A 146 -4.53 5.93 -16.45
CA GLU A 146 -5.65 6.09 -15.51
C GLU A 146 -6.07 4.77 -14.82
N PRO A 147 -6.16 3.61 -15.50
CA PRO A 147 -6.51 2.34 -14.85
C PRO A 147 -5.54 1.97 -13.72
N PHE A 148 -4.23 2.19 -13.92
CA PHE A 148 -3.21 1.94 -12.90
C PHE A 148 -3.40 2.86 -11.68
N ILE A 149 -3.70 4.14 -11.90
CA ILE A 149 -3.94 5.10 -10.82
C ILE A 149 -5.17 4.70 -10.01
N ASP A 150 -6.28 4.44 -10.70
CA ASP A 150 -7.54 4.06 -10.09
C ASP A 150 -7.42 2.79 -9.24
N ARG A 151 -6.73 1.77 -9.78
CA ARG A 151 -6.49 0.52 -9.08
C ARG A 151 -5.50 0.67 -7.92
N SER A 152 -4.49 1.53 -8.08
CA SER A 152 -3.58 1.90 -6.98
C SER A 152 -4.32 2.54 -5.81
N ILE A 153 -5.29 3.42 -6.07
CA ILE A 153 -6.11 4.06 -5.03
C ILE A 153 -6.94 3.02 -4.29
N GLU A 154 -7.58 2.10 -5.01
CA GLU A 154 -8.36 1.01 -4.42
C GLU A 154 -7.52 0.16 -3.47
N VAL A 155 -6.39 -0.37 -3.96
CA VAL A 155 -5.52 -1.25 -3.18
C VAL A 155 -4.93 -0.50 -1.99
N CYS A 156 -4.38 0.69 -2.20
CA CYS A 156 -3.81 1.48 -1.11
C CYS A 156 -4.87 1.87 -0.07
N TRP A 157 -6.09 2.23 -0.46
CA TRP A 157 -7.15 2.51 0.51
C TRP A 157 -7.47 1.29 1.38
N MET A 158 -7.63 0.12 0.76
CA MET A 158 -7.91 -1.14 1.47
C MET A 158 -6.79 -1.52 2.45
N MET A 159 -5.54 -1.20 2.11
CA MET A 159 -4.39 -1.37 2.99
C MET A 159 -4.44 -0.45 4.22
N GLN A 160 -4.88 0.80 4.05
CA GLN A 160 -4.85 1.81 5.11
C GLN A 160 -5.99 1.68 6.13
N ILE A 161 -7.07 0.99 5.78
CA ILE A 161 -8.19 0.68 6.69
C ILE A 161 -8.01 -0.64 7.45
N GLN A 162 -6.85 -1.26 7.35
CA GLN A 162 -6.45 -2.35 8.24
C GLN A 162 -6.03 -1.80 9.60
N ASP A 163 -6.09 -2.65 10.62
CA ASP A 163 -5.68 -2.32 11.98
C ASP A 163 -4.72 -3.39 12.54
N PRO A 164 -3.39 -3.14 12.54
CA PRO A 164 -2.70 -1.95 12.02
C PRO A 164 -2.72 -1.84 10.47
N PRO A 165 -2.50 -0.63 9.90
CA PRO A 165 -2.38 -0.44 8.46
C PRO A 165 -1.27 -1.27 7.83
N MET A 166 -1.52 -1.81 6.63
CA MET A 166 -0.48 -2.50 5.85
C MET A 166 0.56 -1.51 5.31
N TYR A 167 1.76 -2.00 5.01
CA TYR A 167 2.91 -1.16 4.70
C TYR A 167 3.56 -1.51 3.36
N LEU A 168 3.82 -0.48 2.54
CA LEU A 168 4.61 -0.60 1.31
C LEU A 168 6.04 -0.17 1.58
N GLN A 169 6.98 -1.09 1.39
CA GLN A 169 8.40 -0.81 1.51
C GLN A 169 8.99 -0.45 0.14
N PHE A 170 9.20 0.86 -0.05
CA PHE A 170 9.85 1.43 -1.24
C PHE A 170 11.37 1.54 -1.11
N ASP A 171 11.90 1.41 0.11
CA ASP A 171 13.32 1.58 0.38
C ASP A 171 13.97 0.22 0.59
N SER A 172 15.01 -0.05 -0.20
CA SER A 172 15.98 -1.11 0.07
C SER A 172 17.26 -0.47 0.58
N THR A 173 17.93 -1.13 1.52
CA THR A 173 19.30 -0.79 1.86
C THR A 173 20.21 -0.90 0.63
N LYS A 174 21.45 -0.35 0.69
CA LYS A 174 22.44 -0.50 -0.40
C LYS A 174 22.62 -1.97 -0.84
N ASN A 175 22.47 -2.91 0.09
CA ASN A 175 22.40 -4.34 -0.19
C ASN A 175 20.95 -4.78 -0.39
N ILE A 176 20.70 -5.55 -1.45
CA ILE A 176 19.37 -6.08 -1.74
C ILE A 176 19.01 -7.19 -0.75
N ASP A 177 17.94 -6.99 0.02
CA ASP A 177 17.36 -8.03 0.87
C ASP A 177 16.49 -8.98 0.01
N LYS A 178 17.03 -10.17 -0.29
CA LYS A 178 16.35 -11.19 -1.10
C LYS A 178 15.15 -11.85 -0.39
N SER A 179 15.01 -11.65 0.91
CA SER A 179 13.82 -12.09 1.65
C SER A 179 12.61 -11.23 1.28
N LEU A 180 12.82 -9.92 1.08
CA LEU A 180 11.78 -8.95 0.74
C LEU A 180 11.62 -8.73 -0.77
N PHE A 181 12.70 -8.85 -1.53
CA PHE A 181 12.73 -8.47 -2.95
C PHE A 181 13.21 -9.59 -3.87
N ARG A 182 12.61 -9.67 -5.06
CA ARG A 182 13.12 -10.42 -6.22
C ARG A 182 13.80 -9.47 -7.21
N LEU A 183 14.70 -10.00 -8.05
CA LEU A 183 15.40 -9.20 -9.05
C LEU A 183 14.54 -9.08 -10.32
N PHE A 184 14.61 -7.93 -10.99
CA PHE A 184 13.86 -7.62 -12.21
C PHE A 184 14.50 -8.27 -13.45
N THR A 185 15.46 -7.61 -14.11
CA THR A 185 16.07 -8.11 -15.36
C THR A 185 17.55 -8.44 -15.27
N LYS A 186 18.27 -7.90 -14.27
CA LYS A 186 19.73 -8.10 -14.11
C LYS A 186 20.05 -8.82 -12.81
N ASN A 187 21.20 -9.49 -12.81
CA ASN A 187 21.82 -10.00 -11.59
C ASN A 187 22.77 -8.95 -11.00
N GLY A 188 22.85 -8.90 -9.67
CA GLY A 188 23.74 -8.00 -8.94
C GLY A 188 23.43 -8.03 -7.44
N ARG A 189 24.30 -7.39 -6.64
CA ARG A 189 24.17 -7.33 -5.17
C ARG A 189 23.73 -5.96 -4.66
N SER A 190 23.98 -4.91 -5.43
CA SER A 190 23.68 -3.53 -5.06
C SER A 190 22.43 -3.04 -5.76
N LEU A 191 21.56 -2.35 -5.00
CA LEU A 191 20.32 -1.75 -5.52
C LEU A 191 20.64 -0.60 -6.48
N ASP A 192 20.00 -0.60 -7.65
CA ASP A 192 19.92 0.56 -8.54
C ASP A 192 18.65 1.35 -8.21
N PHE A 193 17.49 0.75 -8.48
CA PHE A 193 16.19 1.29 -8.13
C PHE A 193 15.16 0.21 -7.80
N VAL A 194 14.15 0.57 -7.02
CA VAL A 194 12.97 -0.28 -6.79
C VAL A 194 12.05 -0.18 -8.01
N VAL A 195 11.60 -1.33 -8.51
CA VAL A 195 10.63 -1.46 -9.60
C VAL A 195 9.22 -1.56 -9.02
N TRP A 196 9.06 -2.37 -7.99
CA TRP A 196 7.80 -2.61 -7.29
C TRP A 196 8.04 -2.76 -5.78
N PRO A 197 7.29 -2.07 -4.90
CA PRO A 197 7.54 -2.14 -3.46
C PRO A 197 7.14 -3.50 -2.89
N ALA A 198 7.79 -3.90 -1.79
CA ALA A 198 7.35 -5.06 -1.02
C ALA A 198 6.12 -4.69 -0.18
N LEU A 199 5.17 -5.61 -0.05
CA LEU A 199 3.98 -5.44 0.79
C LEU A 199 4.17 -6.23 2.08
N LEU A 200 4.08 -5.54 3.21
CA LEU A 200 4.15 -6.09 4.55
C LEU A 200 2.79 -5.97 5.25
N LEU A 201 2.51 -6.89 6.17
CA LEU A 201 1.25 -6.94 6.90
C LEU A 201 1.02 -5.68 7.74
N HIS A 202 2.09 -5.11 8.25
CA HIS A 202 2.18 -3.78 8.85
C HIS A 202 3.65 -3.34 8.81
N GLU A 203 3.94 -2.12 9.25
CA GLU A 203 5.33 -1.63 9.32
C GLU A 203 6.17 -2.55 10.23
N ASN A 204 7.32 -3.01 9.73
CA ASN A 204 8.18 -4.03 10.36
C ASN A 204 7.51 -5.40 10.62
N GLY A 205 6.36 -5.67 9.98
CA GLY A 205 5.61 -6.91 10.10
C GLY A 205 6.07 -8.01 9.14
N PRO A 206 5.40 -9.17 9.12
CA PRO A 206 5.69 -10.23 8.18
C PRO A 206 5.40 -9.80 6.73
N LEU A 207 6.18 -10.35 5.81
CA LEU A 207 6.00 -10.17 4.38
C LEU A 207 4.67 -10.79 3.92
N VAL A 208 3.92 -10.03 3.12
CA VAL A 208 2.72 -10.52 2.41
C VAL A 208 3.05 -10.79 0.96
N GLN A 209 3.73 -9.86 0.27
CA GLN A 209 4.14 -10.03 -1.12
C GLN A 209 5.52 -9.43 -1.38
N LYS A 210 6.38 -10.19 -2.08
CA LYS A 210 7.72 -9.71 -2.44
C LYS A 210 7.64 -8.53 -3.40
N GLY A 211 8.50 -7.55 -3.16
CA GLY A 211 8.76 -6.46 -4.10
C GLY A 211 9.70 -6.90 -5.23
N VAL A 212 9.93 -6.00 -6.17
CA VAL A 212 10.82 -6.19 -7.32
C VAL A 212 11.85 -5.06 -7.37
N VAL A 213 13.12 -5.39 -7.57
CA VAL A 213 14.20 -4.40 -7.65
C VAL A 213 15.10 -4.64 -8.85
N GLN A 214 15.65 -3.55 -9.38
CA GLN A 214 16.67 -3.57 -10.41
C GLN A 214 18.05 -3.44 -9.73
N PRO A 215 18.97 -4.40 -9.90
CA PRO A 215 20.34 -4.26 -9.43
C PRO A 215 21.19 -3.40 -10.36
N MET A 216 22.22 -2.77 -9.80
CA MET A 216 23.27 -2.12 -10.58
C MET A 216 23.98 -3.14 -11.46
N LYS A 217 24.36 -2.73 -12.67
CA LYS A 217 25.10 -3.58 -13.60
C LYS A 217 26.45 -3.94 -12.98
N GLU A 218 26.73 -5.24 -12.79
CA GLU A 218 28.09 -5.67 -12.45
C GLU A 218 29.00 -5.35 -13.64
N ASN A 219 29.95 -4.42 -13.47
CA ASN A 219 31.02 -4.23 -14.44
C ASN A 219 31.85 -5.51 -14.46
N SER A 220 31.82 -6.23 -15.58
CA SER A 220 32.60 -7.45 -15.82
C SER A 220 34.12 -7.23 -15.92
N SER A 221 34.66 -6.12 -15.41
CA SER A 221 36.07 -5.71 -15.57
C SER A 221 37.00 -6.09 -14.41
N LYS A 222 36.72 -7.20 -13.68
CA LYS A 222 37.71 -7.82 -12.78
C LYS A 222 37.60 -9.35 -12.78
N LYS A 223 37.91 -9.97 -13.92
CA LYS A 223 38.25 -11.41 -13.98
C LYS A 223 39.44 -11.75 -14.89
N GLU A 224 40.27 -10.77 -15.20
CA GLU A 224 41.60 -10.99 -15.81
C GLU A 224 42.66 -10.32 -14.94
N ALA A 225 42.97 -10.92 -13.79
CA ALA A 225 44.24 -10.75 -13.05
C ALA A 225 44.19 -11.61 -11.79
N SER A 226 44.45 -12.92 -11.94
CA SER A 226 45.16 -13.78 -10.99
C SER A 226 45.34 -15.16 -11.62
#